data_AF-A0A2K1JV33-F1
#
_entry.id   AF-A0A2K1JV33-F1
#
_cell.length_a   1.000
_cell.length_b   1.000
_cell.length_c   1.000
_cell.angle_alpha   90.00
_cell.angle_beta   90.00
_cell.angle_gamma   90.00
#
_symmetry.space_group_name_H-M   'P 1'
#
loop_
_entity.id
_entity.type
_entity.pdbx_description
1 polymer ?
#
loop_
_entity_poly.entity_id
_entity_poly.type
_entity_poly.pdbx_seq_one_letter_code
_entity_poly.pdbx_strand_id
1 'polypeptide(L)' 'MLRTKLITAKPLICGSLGLYHQALTQPLEKSWHVLGLGYNPAIEDTDIESAAVIHWNGNMKPWLEIAISKFKPH' A
#
# COMPACT_ATOMS: atom_id res chain seq x y z
N MET A 1 -10.83 -29.35 -35.38
CA MET A 1 -10.78 -30.25 -34.21
C MET A 1 -9.84 -29.61 -33.17
N LEU A 2 -10.37 -28.79 -32.26
CA LEU A 2 -9.58 -28.11 -31.23
C LEU A 2 -9.71 -28.89 -29.91
N ARG A 3 -8.58 -29.41 -29.41
CA ARG A 3 -8.51 -30.06 -28.10
C ARG A 3 -8.35 -29.00 -27.02
N THR A 4 -9.38 -28.82 -26.20
CA THR A 4 -9.29 -28.07 -24.94
C THR A 4 -8.48 -28.90 -23.95
N LYS A 5 -7.34 -28.37 -23.48
CA LYS A 5 -6.66 -28.93 -22.29
C LYS A 5 -7.48 -28.54 -21.06
N LEU A 6 -8.05 -29.54 -20.42
CA LEU A 6 -8.67 -29.42 -19.11
C LEU A 6 -7.57 -29.13 -18.08
N ILE A 7 -7.51 -27.91 -17.55
CA ILE A 7 -6.65 -27.60 -16.41
C ILE A 7 -7.38 -28.13 -15.18
N THR A 8 -6.85 -29.18 -14.56
CA THR A 8 -7.37 -29.70 -13.31
C THR A 8 -7.03 -28.71 -12.19
N ALA A 9 -8.03 -27.99 -11.68
CA ALA A 9 -7.86 -27.20 -10.48
C ALA A 9 -7.77 -28.16 -9.28
N LYS A 10 -6.56 -28.36 -8.75
CA LYS A 10 -6.38 -28.98 -7.43
C LYS A 10 -7.03 -28.07 -6.38
N PRO A 11 -7.74 -28.62 -5.37
CA PRO A 11 -8.37 -27.79 -4.35
C PRO A 11 -7.27 -27.10 -3.54
N LEU A 12 -7.16 -25.78 -3.68
CA LEU A 12 -6.26 -24.96 -2.87
C LEU A 12 -6.90 -24.75 -1.50
N ILE A 13 -6.21 -25.24 -0.48
CA ILE A 13 -6.51 -25.03 0.93
C ILE A 13 -6.60 -23.51 1.19
N CYS A 14 -7.59 -23.11 1.99
CA CYS A 14 -8.00 -21.74 2.37
C CYS A 14 -6.89 -20.81 2.90
N GLY A 15 -5.64 -21.28 3.07
CA GLY A 15 -4.48 -20.46 3.43
C GLY A 15 -3.77 -19.75 2.26
N SER A 16 -4.24 -19.94 1.02
CA SER A 16 -3.44 -19.61 -0.18
C SER A 16 -3.76 -18.24 -0.82
N LEU A 17 -4.75 -17.49 -0.32
CA LEU A 17 -5.23 -16.29 -1.02
C LEU A 17 -4.19 -15.16 -1.07
N GLY A 18 -3.39 -14.99 -0.01
CA GLY A 18 -2.35 -13.95 0.06
C GLY A 18 -1.15 -14.25 -0.85
N LEU A 19 -0.70 -15.50 -0.89
CA LEU A 19 0.41 -15.93 -1.75
C LEU A 19 0.00 -15.94 -3.23
N TYR A 20 -1.25 -16.29 -3.52
CA TYR A 20 -1.77 -16.26 -4.89
C TYR A 20 -1.81 -14.83 -5.46
N HIS A 21 -2.22 -13.84 -4.65
CA HIS A 21 -2.18 -12.44 -5.08
C HIS A 21 -0.76 -11.94 -5.32
N GLN A 22 0.17 -12.20 -4.40
CA GLN A 22 1.57 -11.77 -4.56
C GLN A 22 2.27 -12.37 -5.79
N ALA A 23 1.86 -13.56 -6.23
CA ALA A 23 2.38 -14.18 -7.45
C ALA A 23 1.83 -13.55 -8.74
N LEU A 24 0.70 -12.83 -8.66
CA LEU A 24 0.03 -12.19 -9.81
C LEU A 24 0.16 -10.66 -9.80
N THR A 25 0.56 -10.06 -8.68
CA THR A 25 0.77 -8.61 -8.55
C THR A 25 2.26 -8.29 -8.52
N GLN A 26 2.65 -7.22 -9.22
CA GLN A 26 4.00 -6.69 -9.15
C GLN A 26 4.08 -5.70 -7.97
N PRO A 27 5.12 -5.77 -7.11
CA PRO A 27 5.29 -4.79 -6.05
C PRO A 27 5.56 -3.41 -6.66
N LEU A 28 4.90 -2.40 -6.12
CA LEU A 28 5.13 -1.01 -6.50
C LEU A 28 6.34 -0.48 -5.72
N GLU A 29 7.20 0.29 -6.38
CA GLU A 29 8.31 0.96 -5.69
C GLU A 29 7.77 1.91 -4.61
N LYS A 30 8.46 1.99 -3.48
CA LYS A 30 7.98 2.76 -2.31
C LYS A 30 7.80 4.26 -2.61
N SER A 31 8.56 4.79 -3.56
CA SER A 31 8.43 6.18 -4.04
C SER A 31 7.08 6.45 -4.72
N TRP A 32 6.31 5.46 -5.11
CA TRP A 32 4.97 5.72 -5.63
C TRP A 32 3.97 6.05 -4.51
N HIS A 33 4.18 5.52 -3.31
CA HIS A 33 3.20 5.60 -2.24
C HIS A 33 3.83 5.46 -0.84
N VAL A 34 3.77 6.55 -0.08
CA VAL A 34 4.18 6.57 1.32
C VAL A 34 3.02 6.22 2.24
N LEU A 35 3.25 5.27 3.15
CA LEU A 35 2.29 4.82 4.16
C LEU A 35 2.66 5.34 5.56
N GLY A 36 1.66 5.46 6.43
CA GLY A 36 1.87 5.76 7.86
C GLY A 36 1.73 7.24 8.24
N LEU A 37 1.44 8.11 7.27
CA LEU A 37 1.16 9.52 7.52
C LEU A 37 -0.09 9.70 8.38
N GLY A 38 0.04 10.50 9.43
CA GLY A 38 -0.99 10.71 10.45
C GLY A 38 -1.01 9.66 11.57
N TYR A 39 -0.06 8.71 11.56
CA TYR A 39 0.22 7.80 12.68
C TYR A 39 1.64 7.99 13.21
N ASN A 40 2.63 8.00 12.30
CA ASN A 40 4.04 8.02 12.65
C ASN A 40 4.66 9.40 12.35
N PRO A 41 5.13 10.14 13.37
CA PRO A 41 5.83 11.41 13.16
C PRO A 41 7.28 11.23 12.65
N ALA A 42 7.84 10.03 12.73
CA ALA A 42 9.23 9.74 12.34
C ALA A 42 9.39 9.42 10.84
N ILE A 43 8.36 9.66 10.01
CA ILE A 43 8.50 9.57 8.56
C ILE A 43 9.36 10.75 8.11
N GLU A 44 10.42 10.46 7.35
CA GLU A 44 11.36 11.46 6.85
C GLU A 44 10.73 12.33 5.76
N ASP A 45 11.12 13.61 5.71
CA ASP A 45 10.57 14.54 4.73
C ASP A 45 10.98 14.17 3.31
N THR A 46 12.16 13.58 3.14
CA THR A 46 12.65 13.07 1.85
C THR A 46 11.76 11.97 1.28
N ASP A 47 11.18 11.12 2.13
CA ASP A 47 10.25 10.08 1.68
C ASP A 47 8.95 10.71 1.19
N ILE A 48 8.47 11.76 1.87
CA ILE A 48 7.26 12.49 1.50
C ILE A 48 7.46 13.26 0.19
N GLU A 49 8.60 13.95 0.03
CA GLU A 49 8.95 14.73 -1.16
C GLU A 49 9.17 13.86 -2.40
N SER A 50 9.73 12.66 -2.21
CA SER A 50 9.95 11.71 -3.31
C SER A 50 8.70 10.91 -3.69
N ALA A 51 7.60 11.05 -2.92
CA ALA A 51 6.37 10.33 -3.15
C ALA A 51 5.59 10.88 -4.35
N ALA A 52 5.21 10.02 -5.30
CA ALA A 52 4.30 10.41 -6.38
C ALA A 52 2.89 10.72 -5.86
N VAL A 53 2.42 9.93 -4.89
CA VAL A 53 1.11 10.13 -4.23
C VAL A 53 1.25 9.95 -2.72
N ILE A 54 0.67 10.89 -1.99
CA ILE A 54 0.67 10.93 -0.53
C ILE A 54 -0.72 10.53 -0.03
N HIS A 55 -0.79 9.47 0.79
CA HIS A 55 -2.04 9.02 1.39
C HIS A 55 -2.02 9.16 2.92
N TRP A 56 -2.87 10.06 3.43
CA TRP A 56 -3.11 10.26 4.86
C TRP A 56 -4.02 9.18 5.45
N ASN A 57 -3.48 7.99 5.71
CA ASN A 57 -4.22 6.89 6.32
C ASN A 57 -4.52 7.12 7.82
N GLY A 58 -3.66 7.88 8.50
CA GLY A 58 -3.76 8.12 9.94
C GLY A 58 -4.84 9.09 10.39
N ASN A 59 -5.16 9.03 11.68
CA ASN A 59 -6.19 9.86 12.31
C ASN A 59 -5.71 11.32 12.48
N MET A 60 -4.41 11.55 12.67
CA MET A 60 -3.82 12.87 12.88
C MET A 60 -3.55 13.59 11.54
N LYS A 61 -4.62 13.83 10.78
CA LYS A 61 -4.56 14.48 9.45
C LYS A 61 -4.18 15.96 9.58
N PRO A 62 -3.41 16.54 8.65
CA PRO A 62 -2.82 17.89 8.79
C PRO A 62 -3.83 19.03 8.85
N TRP A 63 -5.07 18.80 8.38
CA TRP A 63 -6.18 19.74 8.46
C TRP A 63 -7.01 19.63 9.75
N LEU A 64 -6.59 18.82 10.72
CA LEU A 64 -7.26 18.68 12.01
C LEU A 64 -6.45 19.34 13.13
N GLU A 65 -7.12 19.71 14.23
CA GLU A 65 -6.47 20.33 15.38
C GLU A 65 -5.43 19.40 16.02
N ILE A 66 -5.74 18.11 16.08
CA ILE A 66 -4.90 17.03 16.61
C ILE A 66 -3.75 16.63 15.69
N ALA A 67 -3.53 17.32 14.58
CA ALA A 67 -2.48 16.92 13.65
C ALA A 67 -1.09 17.04 14.27
N ILE A 68 -0.19 16.17 13.81
CA ILE A 68 1.23 16.26 14.10
C ILE A 68 1.74 17.59 13.55
N SER A 69 2.34 18.42 14.41
CA SER A 69 2.79 19.78 14.06
C SER A 69 3.73 19.81 12.85
N LYS A 70 4.59 18.80 12.72
CA LYS A 70 5.50 18.61 11.57
C LYS A 70 4.79 18.69 10.22
N PHE A 71 3.55 18.21 10.14
CA PHE A 71 2.82 18.08 8.89
C PHE A 71 1.79 19.19 8.64
N LYS A 72 1.65 20.14 9.56
CA LYS A 72 0.68 21.24 9.39
C LYS A 72 1.18 22.24 8.34
N PRO A 73 0.30 22.72 7.44
CA PRO A 73 0.63 23.83 6.57
C PRO A 73 0.91 25.08 7.40
N HIS A 74 1.93 25.84 7.01
CA HIS A 74 2.29 27.13 7.60
C HIS A 74 1.37 28.26 7.13
#